data_AF-A0A4R7J2H0-F1
#
_entry.id   AF-A0A4R7J2H0-F1
#
_cell.length_a   1.000
_cell.length_b   1.000
_cell.length_c   1.000
_cell.angle_alpha   90.00
_cell.angle_beta   90.00
_cell.angle_gamma   90.00
#
_symmetry.space_group_name_H-M   'P 1'
#
loop_
_entity.id
_entity.type
_entity.pdbx_description
1 polymer ?
#
loop_
_entity_poly.entity_id
_entity_poly.type
_entity_poly.pdbx_seq_one_letter_code
_entity_poly.pdbx_strand_id
1 'polypeptide(L)'
;MGFPAPQRLNKVHDRGRAAPARRTPLVAAVVIPVLLLTGCTDDAGPGGDTETTTLTVFAAASLNATFTEIGSQFEAANPGTSVRFDFNGSSTLVQQIVEGAPVDVFASANTATMTTLTEAGMSAGEPIDFATNVLTIAVAPGNPHGVTGLADLQNPELKTVLCAPQVPCGEVAQTVEGAAGVEIEPVSEEQSVTDVVNKIGSGEADAGLVYVTDVIAADGSVEAVDFPESAQAVNRYPITTVDGSPHTDVGRQFVGFVVGPQGQAALAEAGFGQP
;
A
#
# COMPACT_ATOMS: atom_id res chain seq x y z
N MET A 1 32.46 -33.43 -31.82
CA MET A 1 33.15 -33.02 -30.59
C MET A 1 32.20 -33.28 -29.43
N GLY A 2 32.47 -34.33 -28.67
CA GLY A 2 31.59 -34.84 -27.62
C GLY A 2 31.86 -34.18 -26.28
N PHE A 3 30.80 -33.85 -25.55
CA PHE A 3 30.86 -33.44 -24.16
C PHE A 3 30.89 -34.68 -23.24
N PRO A 4 31.72 -34.69 -22.18
CA PRO A 4 31.77 -35.79 -21.23
C PRO A 4 30.68 -35.65 -20.14
N ALA A 5 30.11 -36.79 -19.76
CA ALA A 5 29.17 -36.94 -18.65
C ALA A 5 29.88 -36.87 -17.28
N PRO A 6 29.23 -36.34 -16.22
CA PRO A 6 29.73 -36.45 -14.86
C PRO A 6 29.27 -37.72 -14.12
N GLN A 7 29.98 -37.96 -13.02
CA GLN A 7 30.28 -39.25 -12.40
C GLN A 7 29.18 -39.82 -11.48
N ARG A 8 29.28 -41.14 -11.29
CA ARG A 8 28.54 -41.97 -10.34
C ARG A 8 28.93 -41.67 -8.89
N LEU A 9 27.93 -41.55 -8.01
CA LEU A 9 28.09 -41.75 -6.57
C LEU A 9 27.33 -43.01 -6.15
N ASN A 10 28.09 -44.04 -5.77
CA ASN A 10 27.59 -45.21 -5.05
C ASN A 10 27.21 -44.78 -3.63
N LYS A 11 26.01 -45.12 -3.17
CA LYS A 11 25.75 -45.31 -1.73
C LYS A 11 25.23 -46.71 -1.44
N VAL A 12 25.86 -47.22 -0.40
CA VAL A 12 25.89 -48.57 0.14
C VAL A 12 24.52 -49.01 0.67
N HIS A 13 24.31 -50.32 0.57
CA HIS A 13 23.25 -51.12 1.17
C HIS A 13 22.95 -50.77 2.63
N ASP A 14 21.68 -50.79 3.02
CA ASP A 14 21.31 -51.37 4.31
C ASP A 14 20.09 -52.29 4.15
N ARG A 15 20.15 -53.41 4.85
CA ARG A 15 19.26 -54.58 4.74
C ARG A 15 18.35 -54.67 5.96
N GLY A 16 17.10 -55.06 5.71
CA GLY A 16 16.25 -55.76 6.67
C GLY A 16 15.22 -54.86 7.35
N ARG A 17 14.00 -55.30 7.68
CA ARG A 17 13.38 -56.63 7.70
C ARG A 17 11.86 -56.41 7.73
N ALA A 18 11.11 -57.34 7.17
CA ALA A 18 9.64 -57.33 7.14
C ALA A 18 9.01 -57.95 8.41
N ALA A 19 7.87 -57.35 8.82
CA ALA A 19 6.64 -57.93 9.42
C ALA A 19 6.73 -58.66 10.80
N PRO A 20 5.61 -58.99 11.51
CA PRO A 20 4.18 -58.83 11.20
C PRO A 20 3.27 -58.30 12.35
N ALA A 21 1.98 -58.17 12.02
CA ALA A 21 0.83 -57.86 12.88
C ALA A 21 0.53 -58.91 13.97
N ARG A 22 -0.09 -58.46 15.08
CA ARG A 22 -0.91 -59.32 15.98
C ARG A 22 -2.10 -58.57 16.57
N ARG A 23 -3.20 -59.30 16.65
CA ARG A 23 -4.57 -58.92 17.06
C ARG A 23 -4.84 -59.28 18.54
N THR A 24 -5.74 -58.51 19.17
CA THR A 24 -6.73 -58.86 20.25
C THR A 24 -6.24 -59.26 21.66
N PRO A 25 -7.05 -59.19 22.76
CA PRO A 25 -8.49 -58.87 22.90
C PRO A 25 -8.91 -57.86 24.02
N LEU A 26 -10.23 -57.60 24.02
CA LEU A 26 -11.14 -57.03 25.02
C LEU A 26 -10.88 -57.41 26.49
N VAL A 27 -11.00 -56.43 27.41
CA VAL A 27 -11.55 -56.63 28.78
C VAL A 27 -12.46 -55.45 29.11
N ALA A 28 -13.74 -55.75 29.30
CA ALA A 28 -14.76 -54.82 29.79
C ALA A 28 -14.75 -54.80 31.32
N ALA A 29 -14.85 -53.62 31.92
CA ALA A 29 -15.26 -53.45 33.31
C ALA A 29 -16.22 -52.26 33.43
N VAL A 30 -17.47 -52.59 33.72
CA VAL A 30 -18.60 -51.71 34.01
C VAL A 30 -18.53 -51.29 35.47
N VAL A 31 -18.56 -49.99 35.78
CA VAL A 31 -19.01 -49.46 37.08
C VAL A 31 -19.83 -48.17 36.86
N ILE A 32 -20.96 -48.13 37.56
CA ILE A 32 -22.15 -47.27 37.48
C ILE A 32 -21.90 -45.85 38.06
N PRO A 33 -22.68 -44.82 37.63
CA PRO A 33 -22.37 -43.40 37.84
C PRO A 33 -22.86 -42.88 39.19
N VAL A 34 -22.09 -41.97 39.80
CA VAL A 34 -22.53 -41.14 40.93
C VAL A 34 -22.86 -39.76 40.39
N LEU A 35 -24.16 -39.44 40.33
CA LEU A 35 -24.65 -38.06 40.16
C LEU A 35 -24.37 -37.28 41.45
N LEU A 36 -23.52 -36.27 41.37
CA LEU A 36 -23.51 -35.16 42.31
C LEU A 36 -24.00 -33.92 41.55
N LEU A 37 -25.19 -33.46 41.90
CA LEU A 37 -25.72 -32.16 41.51
C LEU A 37 -24.93 -31.07 42.26
N THR A 38 -23.93 -30.48 41.61
CA THR A 38 -23.41 -29.17 41.98
C THR A 38 -24.06 -28.13 41.07
N GLY A 39 -24.92 -27.31 41.66
CA GLY A 39 -25.67 -26.27 40.98
C GLY A 39 -24.78 -25.19 40.38
N CYS A 40 -25.16 -24.76 39.19
CA CYS A 40 -24.67 -23.60 38.49
C CYS A 40 -24.88 -22.34 39.33
N THR A 41 -23.80 -21.58 39.54
CA THR A 41 -23.86 -20.12 39.52
C THR A 41 -22.79 -19.68 38.55
N ASP A 42 -23.13 -19.73 37.26
CA ASP A 42 -22.37 -19.01 36.26
C ASP A 42 -22.72 -17.53 36.45
N ASP A 43 -21.90 -16.87 37.26
CA ASP A 43 -21.77 -15.42 37.26
C ASP A 43 -21.18 -15.04 35.89
N ALA A 44 -22.06 -15.05 34.88
CA ALA A 44 -21.77 -14.55 33.55
C ALA A 44 -21.64 -13.02 33.66
N GLY A 45 -20.48 -12.58 34.12
CA GLY A 45 -20.02 -11.22 33.87
C GLY A 45 -20.00 -10.98 32.34
N PRO A 46 -20.38 -9.79 31.85
CA PRO A 46 -20.30 -9.46 30.45
C PRO A 46 -18.83 -9.20 30.09
N GLY A 47 -18.06 -10.28 29.96
CA GLY A 47 -16.75 -10.30 29.33
C GLY A 47 -16.88 -10.98 27.98
N GLY A 48 -17.67 -10.39 27.09
CA GLY A 48 -17.61 -10.77 25.68
C GLY A 48 -16.27 -10.27 25.15
N ASP A 49 -15.33 -11.18 24.91
CA ASP A 49 -14.22 -10.92 24.00
C ASP A 49 -14.84 -10.47 22.69
N THR A 50 -14.91 -9.17 22.49
CA THR A 50 -15.48 -8.57 21.29
C THR A 50 -14.45 -8.86 20.22
N GLU A 51 -14.74 -9.82 19.35
CA GLU A 51 -13.84 -10.23 18.28
C GLU A 51 -13.50 -9.00 17.43
N THR A 52 -12.26 -8.52 17.53
CA THR A 52 -11.81 -7.32 16.82
C THR A 52 -11.90 -7.57 15.32
N THR A 53 -12.65 -6.73 14.61
CA THR A 53 -12.69 -6.76 13.15
C THR A 53 -11.47 -6.04 12.60
N THR A 54 -10.61 -6.74 11.87
CA THR A 54 -9.43 -6.14 11.22
C THR A 54 -9.73 -5.81 9.78
N LEU A 55 -9.76 -4.52 9.45
CA LEU A 55 -9.92 -3.99 8.10
C LEU A 55 -8.56 -3.94 7.39
N THR A 56 -8.42 -4.65 6.28
CA THR A 56 -7.24 -4.59 5.41
C THR A 56 -7.39 -3.50 4.36
N VAL A 57 -6.50 -2.50 4.38
CA VAL A 57 -6.52 -1.36 3.48
C VAL A 57 -5.26 -1.33 2.64
N PHE A 58 -5.41 -1.43 1.32
CA PHE A 58 -4.32 -1.18 0.38
C PHE A 58 -4.37 0.28 -0.03
N ALA A 59 -3.29 1.01 0.20
CA ALA A 59 -3.23 2.45 -0.05
C ALA A 59 -1.93 2.83 -0.75
N ALA A 60 -1.99 3.82 -1.65
CA ALA A 60 -0.82 4.36 -2.30
C ALA A 60 0.28 4.77 -1.29
N ALA A 61 1.55 4.55 -1.64
CA ALA A 61 2.69 4.87 -0.77
C ALA A 61 2.69 6.32 -0.26
N SER A 62 2.29 7.29 -1.09
CA SER A 62 2.20 8.71 -0.71
C SER A 62 1.17 8.98 0.40
N LEU A 63 0.27 8.04 0.69
CA LEU A 63 -0.74 8.16 1.74
C LEU A 63 -0.25 7.65 3.10
N ASN A 64 0.94 7.04 3.19
CA ASN A 64 1.36 6.26 4.37
C ASN A 64 1.21 7.02 5.70
N ALA A 65 1.85 8.18 5.83
CA ALA A 65 1.81 8.97 7.07
C ALA A 65 0.37 9.39 7.41
N THR A 66 -0.34 9.98 6.44
CA THR A 66 -1.69 10.49 6.62
C THR A 66 -2.71 9.39 6.91
N PHE A 67 -2.64 8.25 6.22
CA PHE A 67 -3.54 7.13 6.44
C PHE A 67 -3.25 6.40 7.75
N THR A 68 -2.00 6.38 8.20
CA THR A 68 -1.65 5.87 9.54
C THR A 68 -2.31 6.71 10.63
N GLU A 69 -2.29 8.03 10.48
CA GLU A 69 -3.02 8.93 11.38
C GLU A 69 -4.53 8.73 11.29
N ILE A 70 -5.11 8.78 10.08
CA ILE A 70 -6.54 8.58 9.86
C ILE A 70 -7.02 7.22 10.40
N GLY A 71 -6.23 6.16 10.20
CA GLY A 71 -6.49 4.83 10.75
C GLY A 71 -6.56 4.86 12.26
N SER A 72 -5.61 5.50 12.93
CA SER A 72 -5.60 5.65 14.39
C SER A 72 -6.83 6.41 14.90
N GLN A 73 -7.21 7.49 14.20
CA GLN A 73 -8.42 8.27 14.54
C GLN A 73 -9.70 7.45 14.32
N PHE A 74 -9.75 6.67 13.25
CA PHE A 74 -10.88 5.79 12.93
C PHE A 74 -11.04 4.66 13.96
N GLU A 75 -9.95 3.99 14.36
CA GLU A 75 -9.97 2.97 15.41
C GLU A 75 -10.48 3.54 16.73
N ALA A 76 -10.03 4.75 17.11
CA ALA A 76 -10.49 5.43 18.31
C ALA A 76 -12.00 5.76 18.26
N ALA A 77 -12.53 6.08 17.08
CA ALA A 77 -13.95 6.38 16.87
C ALA A 77 -14.82 5.12 16.75
N ASN A 78 -14.22 3.95 16.46
CA ASN A 78 -14.93 2.69 16.20
C ASN A 78 -14.36 1.53 17.05
N PRO A 79 -14.65 1.49 18.37
CA PRO A 79 -14.17 0.43 19.25
C PRO A 79 -14.52 -0.97 18.73
N GLY A 80 -13.56 -1.90 18.80
CA GLY A 80 -13.71 -3.25 18.26
C GLY A 80 -13.30 -3.39 16.79
N THR A 81 -12.72 -2.33 16.19
CA THR A 81 -12.13 -2.36 14.85
C THR A 81 -10.64 -2.06 14.91
N SER A 82 -9.86 -2.70 14.04
CA SER A 82 -8.47 -2.33 13.75
C SER A 82 -8.27 -2.15 12.25
N VAL A 83 -7.34 -1.29 11.84
CA VAL A 83 -6.98 -1.05 10.45
C VAL A 83 -5.55 -1.51 10.20
N ARG A 84 -5.39 -2.43 9.25
CA ARG A 84 -4.10 -2.92 8.78
C ARG A 84 -3.84 -2.39 7.39
N PHE A 85 -2.78 -1.61 7.24
CA PHE A 85 -2.38 -1.04 5.96
C PHE A 85 -1.33 -1.90 5.23
N ASP A 86 -1.41 -1.89 3.91
CA ASP A 86 -0.29 -2.17 3.01
C ASP A 86 -0.09 -0.95 2.10
N PHE A 87 1.12 -0.42 2.09
CA PHE A 87 1.48 0.79 1.36
C PHE A 87 2.50 0.46 0.27
N ASN A 88 2.15 0.74 -0.98
CA ASN A 88 3.02 0.50 -2.15
C ASN A 88 2.58 1.37 -3.35
N GLY A 89 3.25 1.22 -4.50
CA GLY A 89 2.78 1.78 -5.76
C GLY A 89 1.37 1.29 -6.08
N SER A 90 0.45 2.20 -6.41
CA SER A 90 -0.96 1.85 -6.62
C SER A 90 -1.15 0.81 -7.73
N SER A 91 -0.32 0.85 -8.77
CA SER A 91 -0.30 -0.15 -9.84
C SER A 91 0.06 -1.54 -9.33
N THR A 92 1.06 -1.67 -8.45
CA THR A 92 1.37 -2.94 -7.77
C THR A 92 0.21 -3.43 -6.93
N LEU A 93 -0.40 -2.54 -6.13
CA LEU A 93 -1.50 -2.90 -5.22
C LEU A 93 -2.76 -3.35 -5.98
N VAL A 94 -3.15 -2.68 -7.06
CA VAL A 94 -4.34 -3.10 -7.82
C VAL A 94 -4.13 -4.45 -8.49
N GLN A 95 -2.92 -4.74 -8.97
CA GLN A 95 -2.61 -6.05 -9.53
C GLN A 95 -2.74 -7.15 -8.48
N GLN A 96 -2.26 -6.92 -7.25
CA GLN A 96 -2.44 -7.87 -6.15
C GLN A 96 -3.92 -8.10 -5.82
N ILE A 97 -4.76 -7.06 -5.85
CA ILE A 97 -6.20 -7.20 -5.65
C ILE A 97 -6.81 -8.06 -6.77
N VAL A 98 -6.47 -7.76 -8.03
CA VAL A 98 -6.92 -8.53 -9.21
C VAL A 98 -6.47 -10.00 -9.15
N GLU A 99 -5.31 -10.28 -8.55
CA GLU A 99 -4.77 -11.62 -8.32
C GLU A 99 -5.39 -12.33 -7.10
N GLY A 100 -6.28 -11.68 -6.36
CA GLY A 100 -7.06 -12.27 -5.27
C GLY A 100 -6.53 -11.99 -3.87
N ALA A 101 -5.75 -10.92 -3.67
CA ALA A 101 -5.39 -10.47 -2.33
C ALA A 101 -6.65 -10.14 -1.50
N PRO A 102 -6.74 -10.59 -0.23
CA PRO A 102 -7.89 -10.32 0.62
C PRO A 102 -7.82 -8.88 1.14
N VAL A 103 -8.45 -7.95 0.42
CA VAL A 103 -8.44 -6.52 0.69
C VAL A 103 -9.87 -6.03 0.90
N ASP A 104 -10.07 -5.11 1.84
CA ASP A 104 -11.39 -4.55 2.15
C ASP A 104 -11.58 -3.17 1.54
N VAL A 105 -10.53 -2.35 1.50
CA VAL A 105 -10.54 -1.00 0.94
C VAL A 105 -9.30 -0.77 0.08
N PHE A 106 -9.49 -0.13 -1.08
CA PHE A 106 -8.42 0.32 -1.94
C PHE A 106 -8.45 1.84 -2.10
N ALA A 107 -7.32 2.50 -1.79
CA ALA A 107 -7.10 3.93 -2.01
C ALA A 107 -5.96 4.12 -3.03
N SER A 108 -6.32 4.54 -4.24
CA SER A 108 -5.38 4.71 -5.35
C SER A 108 -4.80 6.12 -5.39
N ALA A 109 -3.60 6.25 -5.94
CA ALA A 109 -3.02 7.55 -6.26
C ALA A 109 -3.60 8.17 -7.54
N ASN A 110 -4.22 7.41 -8.44
CA ASN A 110 -4.81 7.98 -9.66
C ASN A 110 -6.08 7.24 -10.12
N THR A 111 -6.86 7.92 -10.96
CA THR A 111 -8.09 7.39 -11.58
C THR A 111 -7.83 6.23 -12.53
N ALA A 112 -6.71 6.23 -13.28
CA ALA A 112 -6.39 5.16 -14.22
C ALA A 112 -6.20 3.81 -13.50
N THR A 113 -5.45 3.78 -12.39
CA THR A 113 -5.27 2.57 -11.59
C THR A 113 -6.58 2.13 -10.93
N MET A 114 -7.41 3.07 -10.45
CA MET A 114 -8.74 2.73 -9.93
C MET A 114 -9.65 2.16 -11.02
N THR A 115 -9.51 2.64 -12.25
CA THR A 115 -10.24 2.11 -13.41
C THR A 115 -9.92 0.63 -13.61
N THR A 116 -8.66 0.21 -13.48
CA THR A 116 -8.27 -1.21 -13.50
C THR A 116 -9.06 -2.06 -12.49
N LEU A 117 -9.25 -1.57 -11.26
CA LEU A 117 -10.07 -2.27 -10.24
C LEU A 117 -11.53 -2.38 -10.69
N THR A 118 -12.10 -1.28 -11.19
CA THR A 118 -13.52 -1.22 -11.58
C THR A 118 -13.80 -2.06 -12.83
N GLU A 119 -12.91 -2.07 -13.83
CA GLU A 119 -13.03 -2.87 -15.05
C GLU A 119 -12.87 -4.37 -14.77
N ALA A 120 -12.09 -4.72 -13.75
CA ALA A 120 -12.02 -6.09 -13.22
C ALA A 120 -13.28 -6.51 -12.46
N GLY A 121 -14.25 -5.60 -12.25
CA GLY A 121 -15.47 -5.86 -11.48
C GLY A 121 -15.22 -6.02 -9.98
N MET A 122 -14.09 -5.51 -9.48
CA MET A 122 -13.66 -5.70 -8.08
C MET A 122 -13.93 -4.49 -7.18
N SER A 123 -14.62 -3.47 -7.68
CA SER A 123 -15.11 -2.38 -6.84
C SER A 123 -16.52 -2.71 -6.35
N ALA A 124 -16.75 -2.70 -5.03
CA ALA A 124 -18.07 -2.95 -4.45
C ALA A 124 -19.04 -1.75 -4.57
N GLY A 125 -18.55 -0.59 -5.02
CA GLY A 125 -19.32 0.63 -5.22
C GLY A 125 -18.64 1.58 -6.21
N GLU A 126 -19.21 2.77 -6.38
CA GLU A 126 -18.58 3.83 -7.17
C GLU A 126 -17.39 4.42 -6.37
N PRO A 127 -16.17 4.45 -6.94
CA PRO A 127 -15.04 5.10 -6.28
C PRO A 127 -15.30 6.58 -6.03
N ILE A 128 -14.82 7.08 -4.89
CA ILE A 128 -14.98 8.48 -4.50
C ILE A 128 -13.61 9.15 -4.49
N ASP A 129 -13.46 10.25 -5.21
CA ASP A 129 -12.29 11.12 -5.08
C ASP A 129 -12.28 11.75 -3.68
N PHE A 130 -11.21 11.56 -2.93
CA PHE A 130 -11.08 12.08 -1.57
C PHE A 130 -9.97 13.12 -1.40
N ALA A 131 -9.07 13.23 -2.38
CA ALA A 131 -7.98 14.19 -2.36
C ALA A 131 -7.47 14.47 -3.77
N THR A 132 -6.77 15.60 -3.93
CA THR A 132 -5.95 15.90 -5.10
C THR A 132 -4.51 16.16 -4.70
N ASN A 133 -3.61 16.04 -5.67
CA ASN A 133 -2.22 16.43 -5.50
C ASN A 133 -1.63 16.98 -6.80
N VAL A 134 -0.49 17.65 -6.71
CA VAL A 134 0.23 18.24 -7.84
C VAL A 134 1.72 17.97 -7.69
N LEU A 135 2.42 17.82 -8.82
CA LEU A 135 3.86 17.60 -8.80
C LEU A 135 4.62 18.87 -8.40
N THR A 136 5.79 18.69 -7.83
CA THR A 136 6.80 19.73 -7.62
C THR A 136 8.16 19.11 -7.95
N ILE A 137 9.17 19.94 -8.15
CA ILE A 137 10.54 19.44 -8.27
C ILE A 137 11.11 19.35 -6.86
N ALA A 138 11.51 18.16 -6.43
CA ALA A 138 12.30 18.00 -5.23
C ALA A 138 13.78 18.22 -5.55
N VAL A 139 14.47 18.94 -4.67
CA VAL A 139 15.93 19.16 -4.70
C VAL A 139 16.51 19.03 -3.31
N ALA A 140 17.83 18.88 -3.21
CA ALA A 140 18.51 18.93 -1.91
C ALA A 140 18.33 20.31 -1.22
N PRO A 141 18.37 20.38 0.13
CA PRO A 141 18.19 21.64 0.85
C PRO A 141 19.15 22.75 0.39
N GLY A 142 18.60 23.96 0.22
CA GLY A 142 19.31 25.11 -0.33
C GLY A 142 19.48 25.11 -1.85
N ASN A 143 18.91 24.13 -2.56
CA ASN A 143 18.91 24.03 -4.02
C ASN A 143 20.31 24.27 -4.65
N PRO A 144 21.30 23.39 -4.38
CA PRO A 144 22.70 23.63 -4.73
C PRO A 144 22.98 23.74 -6.23
N HIS A 145 22.09 23.19 -7.06
CA HIS A 145 22.18 23.26 -8.52
C HIS A 145 21.39 24.43 -9.12
N GLY A 146 20.67 25.22 -8.30
CA GLY A 146 19.94 26.39 -8.75
C GLY A 146 18.80 26.05 -9.71
N VAL A 147 18.10 24.93 -9.51
CA VAL A 147 16.95 24.52 -10.31
C VAL A 147 15.82 25.53 -10.13
N THR A 148 15.27 26.02 -11.23
CA THR A 148 14.23 27.06 -11.25
C THR A 148 12.93 26.61 -11.91
N GLY A 149 12.94 25.47 -12.61
CA GLY A 149 11.75 24.92 -13.22
C GLY A 149 12.03 23.66 -14.04
N LEU A 150 10.99 23.15 -14.69
CA LEU A 150 11.00 21.84 -15.35
C LEU A 150 12.06 21.72 -16.46
N ALA A 151 12.30 22.80 -17.22
CA ALA A 151 13.28 22.82 -18.29
C ALA A 151 14.73 22.61 -17.81
N ASP A 152 15.05 22.95 -16.57
CA ASP A 152 16.39 22.75 -16.01
C ASP A 152 16.71 21.26 -15.81
N LEU A 153 15.68 20.40 -15.69
CA LEU A 153 15.84 18.97 -15.53
C LEU A 153 16.36 18.26 -16.80
N GLN A 154 16.40 18.96 -17.94
CA GLN A 154 17.02 18.47 -19.18
C GLN A 154 18.55 18.58 -19.18
N ASN A 155 19.14 19.24 -18.17
CA ASN A 155 20.58 19.38 -18.08
C ASN A 155 21.24 18.01 -17.80
N PRO A 156 22.10 17.48 -18.69
CA PRO A 156 22.74 16.18 -18.49
C PRO A 156 23.75 16.16 -17.33
N GLU A 157 24.14 17.31 -16.79
CA GLU A 157 24.97 17.41 -15.58
C GLU A 157 24.16 17.27 -14.28
N LEU A 158 22.83 17.34 -14.35
CA LEU A 158 21.91 17.16 -13.22
C LEU A 158 21.44 15.70 -13.16
N LYS A 159 21.69 15.02 -12.05
CA LYS A 159 21.18 13.65 -11.83
C LYS A 159 19.69 13.70 -11.48
N THR A 160 18.85 13.76 -12.50
CA THR A 160 17.41 13.73 -12.32
C THR A 160 16.92 12.29 -12.19
N VAL A 161 16.10 12.01 -11.17
CA VAL A 161 15.41 10.73 -10.99
C VAL A 161 13.91 10.96 -11.13
N LEU A 162 13.25 10.10 -11.87
CA LEU A 162 11.80 10.15 -12.08
C LEU A 162 11.15 8.86 -11.58
N CYS A 163 9.84 8.89 -11.42
CA CYS A 163 9.08 7.65 -11.35
C CYS A 163 9.02 6.98 -12.74
N ALA A 164 8.97 5.65 -12.75
CA ALA A 164 8.79 4.90 -13.98
C ALA A 164 7.42 5.21 -14.64
N PRO A 165 7.33 5.26 -15.97
CA PRO A 165 6.10 5.63 -16.69
C PRO A 165 4.85 4.85 -16.32
N GLN A 166 5.01 3.59 -15.92
CA GLN A 166 3.93 2.69 -15.56
C GLN A 166 3.35 2.90 -14.15
N VAL A 167 3.95 3.78 -13.33
CA VAL A 167 3.42 4.11 -12.00
C VAL A 167 2.81 5.52 -12.00
N PRO A 168 1.85 5.84 -11.10
CA PRO A 168 1.08 7.08 -11.18
C PRO A 168 1.89 8.38 -11.29
N CYS A 169 2.97 8.53 -10.52
CA CYS A 169 3.82 9.72 -10.61
C CYS A 169 4.58 9.84 -11.94
N GLY A 170 4.92 8.72 -12.59
CA GLY A 170 5.58 8.72 -13.90
C GLY A 170 4.62 9.06 -15.03
N GLU A 171 3.37 8.59 -14.95
CA GLU A 171 2.30 9.00 -15.87
C GLU A 171 2.04 10.52 -15.81
N VAL A 172 1.98 11.08 -14.60
CA VAL A 172 1.82 12.52 -14.39
C VAL A 172 3.08 13.28 -14.84
N ALA A 173 4.29 12.74 -14.62
CA ALA A 173 5.54 13.30 -15.14
C ALA A 173 5.51 13.44 -16.68
N GLN A 174 5.12 12.38 -17.40
CA GLN A 174 4.97 12.43 -18.86
C GLN A 174 3.93 13.46 -19.32
N THR A 175 2.86 13.62 -18.55
CA THR A 175 1.83 14.63 -18.84
C THR A 175 2.40 16.04 -18.72
N VAL A 176 3.16 16.35 -17.67
CA VAL A 176 3.76 17.68 -17.50
C VAL A 176 4.90 17.94 -18.48
N GLU A 177 5.72 16.92 -18.80
CA GLU A 177 6.74 16.98 -19.85
C GLU A 177 6.13 17.30 -21.21
N GLY A 178 5.07 16.58 -21.59
CA GLY A 178 4.34 16.80 -22.83
C GLY A 178 3.68 18.18 -22.90
N ALA A 179 3.11 18.67 -21.78
CA ALA A 179 2.54 20.01 -21.70
C ALA A 179 3.60 21.12 -21.83
N ALA A 180 4.80 20.88 -21.31
CA ALA A 180 5.93 21.82 -21.36
C ALA A 180 6.72 21.75 -22.69
N GLY A 181 6.58 20.66 -23.46
CA GLY A 181 7.47 20.36 -24.58
C GLY A 181 8.91 20.08 -24.13
N VAL A 182 9.05 19.50 -22.93
CA VAL A 182 10.30 19.14 -22.28
C VAL A 182 10.48 17.63 -22.35
N GLU A 183 11.72 17.18 -22.52
CA GLU A 183 12.10 15.76 -22.46
C GLU A 183 13.24 15.63 -21.45
N ILE A 184 12.95 14.97 -20.32
CA ILE A 184 13.90 14.71 -19.25
C ILE A 184 14.48 13.32 -19.47
N GLU A 185 15.81 13.21 -19.46
CA GLU A 185 16.50 11.91 -19.46
C GLU A 185 16.87 11.54 -18.02
N PRO A 186 16.09 10.70 -17.32
CA PRO A 186 16.41 10.36 -15.94
C PRO A 186 17.61 9.42 -15.84
N VAL A 187 18.41 9.58 -14.79
CA VAL A 187 19.51 8.63 -14.49
C VAL A 187 19.00 7.34 -13.86
N SER A 188 17.79 7.35 -13.27
CA SER A 188 17.05 6.16 -12.85
C SER A 188 15.54 6.43 -12.78
N GLU A 189 14.78 5.35 -12.88
CA GLU A 189 13.32 5.34 -12.75
C GLU A 189 12.90 4.52 -11.53
N GLU A 190 12.11 5.12 -10.63
CA GLU A 190 11.67 4.47 -9.40
C GLU A 190 10.22 3.97 -9.46
N GLN A 191 9.87 3.04 -8.58
CA GLN A 191 8.51 2.49 -8.51
C GLN A 191 7.58 3.30 -7.59
N SER A 192 8.11 4.24 -6.82
CA SER A 192 7.33 5.12 -5.95
C SER A 192 7.99 6.49 -5.77
N VAL A 193 7.18 7.51 -5.46
CA VAL A 193 7.66 8.86 -5.10
C VAL A 193 8.56 8.85 -3.86
N THR A 194 8.30 7.97 -2.91
CA THR A 194 9.11 7.83 -1.69
C THR A 194 10.54 7.42 -2.03
N ASP A 195 10.73 6.54 -3.01
CA ASP A 195 12.06 6.15 -3.47
C ASP A 195 12.81 7.32 -4.13
N VAL A 196 12.09 8.17 -4.89
CA VAL A 196 12.66 9.40 -5.48
C VAL A 196 13.12 10.37 -4.39
N VAL A 197 12.24 10.67 -3.41
CA VAL A 197 12.57 11.52 -2.25
C VAL A 197 13.79 11.00 -1.51
N ASN A 198 13.84 9.69 -1.23
CA ASN A 198 14.95 9.06 -0.52
C ASN A 198 16.28 9.22 -1.26
N LYS A 199 16.30 9.08 -2.59
CA LYS A 199 17.52 9.25 -3.39
C LYS A 199 18.02 10.70 -3.41
N ILE A 200 17.12 11.67 -3.43
CA ILE A 200 17.50 13.09 -3.36
C ILE A 200 18.00 13.42 -1.96
N GLY A 201 17.26 13.01 -0.92
CA GLY A 201 17.63 13.24 0.49
C GLY A 201 18.95 12.55 0.90
N SER A 202 19.32 11.43 0.27
CA SER A 202 20.61 10.76 0.48
C SER A 202 21.76 11.33 -0.36
N GLY A 203 21.47 12.21 -1.33
CA GLY A 203 22.45 12.77 -2.27
C GLY A 203 22.86 11.82 -3.41
N GLU A 204 22.09 10.75 -3.64
CA GLU A 204 22.27 9.88 -4.82
C GLU A 204 21.77 10.55 -6.10
N ALA A 205 20.77 11.43 -5.99
CA ALA A 205 20.19 12.23 -7.06
C ALA A 205 20.20 13.72 -6.69
N ASP A 206 20.19 14.58 -7.71
CA ASP A 206 20.23 16.04 -7.53
C ASP A 206 18.83 16.66 -7.56
N ALA A 207 17.92 16.07 -8.34
CA ALA A 207 16.54 16.50 -8.49
C ALA A 207 15.60 15.35 -8.89
N GLY A 208 14.29 15.58 -8.75
CA GLY A 208 13.27 14.67 -9.26
C GLY A 208 11.86 15.25 -9.18
N LEU A 209 10.91 14.62 -9.86
CA LEU A 209 9.50 15.00 -9.79
C LEU A 209 8.77 14.15 -8.75
N VAL A 210 8.19 14.82 -7.74
CA VAL A 210 7.45 14.22 -6.63
C VAL A 210 6.20 15.04 -6.33
N TYR A 211 5.33 14.62 -5.43
CA TYR A 211 4.20 15.45 -5.02
C TYR A 211 4.58 16.45 -3.93
N VAL A 212 3.85 17.57 -3.86
CA VAL A 212 4.03 18.58 -2.79
C VAL A 212 3.93 17.95 -1.39
N THR A 213 3.01 17.00 -1.21
CA THR A 213 2.85 16.26 0.05
C THR A 213 4.08 15.44 0.42
N ASP A 214 4.80 14.90 -0.56
CA ASP A 214 5.98 14.08 -0.31
C ASP A 214 7.13 14.95 0.21
N VAL A 215 7.28 16.19 -0.31
CA VAL A 215 8.26 17.17 0.19
C VAL A 215 7.91 17.60 1.62
N ILE A 216 6.62 17.83 1.92
CA ILE A 216 6.17 18.15 3.28
C ILE A 216 6.49 17.00 4.24
N ALA A 217 6.18 15.77 3.84
CA ALA A 217 6.44 14.57 4.64
C ALA A 217 7.93 14.28 4.83
N ALA A 218 8.80 14.80 3.96
CA ALA A 218 10.25 14.61 4.01
C ALA A 218 10.95 15.42 5.11
N ASP A 219 10.23 16.26 5.86
CA ASP A 219 10.69 16.99 7.05
C ASP A 219 12.04 17.72 6.84
N GLY A 220 12.16 18.41 5.70
CA GLY A 220 13.33 19.21 5.35
C GLY A 220 14.54 18.43 4.81
N SER A 221 14.41 17.13 4.56
CA SER A 221 15.45 16.36 3.84
C SER A 221 15.52 16.71 2.33
N VAL A 222 14.45 17.28 1.78
CA VAL A 222 14.38 17.86 0.43
C VAL A 222 13.60 19.19 0.47
N GLU A 223 13.78 20.02 -0.56
CA GLU A 223 13.05 21.27 -0.78
C GLU A 223 12.26 21.22 -2.09
N ALA A 224 11.15 21.94 -2.14
CA ALA A 224 10.29 22.05 -3.32
C ALA A 224 10.70 23.24 -4.20
N VAL A 225 10.68 23.02 -5.52
CA VAL A 225 10.72 24.06 -6.55
C VAL A 225 9.47 23.93 -7.41
N ASP A 226 8.57 24.90 -7.26
CA ASP A 226 7.31 24.95 -8.00
C ASP A 226 7.54 25.24 -9.49
N PHE A 227 6.71 24.65 -10.34
CA PHE A 227 6.70 24.90 -11.78
C PHE A 227 5.25 24.96 -12.30
N PRO A 228 4.94 25.86 -13.26
CA PRO A 228 3.57 26.19 -13.64
C PRO A 228 2.82 25.03 -14.32
N GLU A 229 3.51 24.14 -15.02
CA GLU A 229 2.91 23.02 -15.75
C GLU A 229 2.29 21.97 -14.81
N SER A 230 2.73 21.94 -13.56
CA SER A 230 2.15 21.06 -12.53
C SER A 230 0.63 21.26 -12.36
N ALA A 231 0.15 22.51 -12.49
CA ALA A 231 -1.27 22.83 -12.39
C ALA A 231 -2.13 22.22 -13.53
N GLN A 232 -1.50 21.76 -14.61
CA GLN A 232 -2.19 21.11 -15.74
C GLN A 232 -2.37 19.61 -15.52
N ALA A 233 -1.69 19.03 -14.53
CA ALA A 233 -1.68 17.60 -14.26
C ALA A 233 -2.09 17.33 -12.79
N VAL A 234 -3.27 17.81 -12.41
CA VAL A 234 -3.83 17.57 -11.08
C VAL A 234 -4.17 16.09 -10.95
N ASN A 235 -3.49 15.44 -10.02
CA ASN A 235 -3.68 14.04 -9.73
C ASN A 235 -4.83 13.85 -8.74
N ARG A 236 -5.73 12.89 -8.98
CA ARG A 236 -6.94 12.62 -8.18
C ARG A 236 -6.81 11.29 -7.48
N TYR A 237 -7.14 11.25 -6.20
CA TYR A 237 -7.02 10.07 -5.34
C TYR A 237 -8.40 9.49 -5.08
N PRO A 238 -8.80 8.41 -5.78
CA PRO A 238 -10.06 7.72 -5.51
C PRO A 238 -9.89 6.63 -4.45
N ILE A 239 -10.96 6.41 -3.68
CA ILE A 239 -11.06 5.33 -2.68
C ILE A 239 -12.38 4.56 -2.86
N THR A 240 -12.34 3.24 -2.65
CA THR A 240 -13.54 2.39 -2.66
C THR A 240 -13.37 1.16 -1.78
N THR A 241 -14.47 0.52 -1.41
CA THR A 241 -14.47 -0.85 -0.87
C THR A 241 -14.30 -1.86 -1.99
N VAL A 242 -13.57 -2.96 -1.72
CA VAL A 242 -13.32 -4.04 -2.68
C VAL A 242 -14.46 -5.06 -2.64
N ASP A 243 -14.91 -5.53 -3.80
CA ASP A 243 -15.95 -6.54 -3.93
C ASP A 243 -15.53 -7.88 -3.32
N GLY A 244 -16.48 -8.60 -2.73
CA GLY A 244 -16.21 -9.86 -2.03
C GLY A 244 -15.58 -9.72 -0.63
N SER A 245 -15.30 -8.50 -0.15
CA SER A 245 -14.86 -8.26 1.22
C SER A 245 -15.92 -8.70 2.25
N PRO A 246 -15.55 -9.52 3.26
CA PRO A 246 -16.46 -9.88 4.35
C PRO A 246 -16.69 -8.71 5.33
N HIS A 247 -15.95 -7.61 5.19
CA HIS A 247 -15.97 -6.45 6.08
C HIS A 247 -16.54 -5.19 5.39
N THR A 248 -17.38 -5.37 4.38
CA THR A 248 -17.94 -4.28 3.55
C THR A 248 -18.55 -3.14 4.38
N ASP A 249 -19.27 -3.43 5.46
CA ASP A 249 -19.89 -2.38 6.29
C ASP A 249 -18.88 -1.52 7.04
N VAL A 250 -17.82 -2.13 7.57
CA VAL A 250 -16.72 -1.43 8.25
C VAL A 250 -15.86 -0.69 7.22
N GLY A 251 -15.63 -1.29 6.05
CA GLY A 251 -14.94 -0.64 4.93
C GLY A 251 -15.66 0.63 4.47
N ARG A 252 -16.99 0.61 4.35
CA ARG A 252 -17.79 1.81 4.03
C ARG A 252 -17.69 2.88 5.11
N GLN A 253 -17.63 2.49 6.39
CA GLN A 253 -17.41 3.43 7.49
C GLN A 253 -16.03 4.07 7.40
N PHE A 254 -14.98 3.30 7.07
CA PHE A 254 -13.63 3.84 6.88
C PHE A 254 -13.56 4.81 5.68
N VAL A 255 -14.15 4.44 4.54
CA VAL A 255 -14.27 5.34 3.38
C VAL A 255 -15.01 6.62 3.78
N GLY A 256 -16.14 6.50 4.48
CA GLY A 256 -16.90 7.62 5.02
C GLY A 256 -16.11 8.51 5.97
N PHE A 257 -15.20 7.93 6.77
CA PHE A 257 -14.33 8.65 7.68
C PHE A 257 -13.24 9.45 6.93
N VAL A 258 -12.62 8.84 5.91
CA VAL A 258 -11.62 9.48 5.04
C VAL A 258 -12.19 10.71 4.31
N VAL A 259 -13.40 10.58 3.74
CA VAL A 259 -14.08 11.69 3.05
C VAL A 259 -14.77 12.67 4.01
N GLY A 260 -14.91 12.28 5.27
CA GLY A 260 -15.54 13.07 6.32
C GLY A 260 -14.65 14.19 6.87
N PRO A 261 -15.17 15.06 7.75
CA PRO A 261 -14.45 16.23 8.25
C PRO A 261 -13.11 15.92 8.90
N GLN A 262 -13.01 14.82 9.65
CA GLN A 262 -11.78 14.40 10.32
C GLN A 262 -10.71 13.94 9.32
N GLY A 263 -11.07 13.07 8.38
CA GLY A 263 -10.16 12.61 7.32
C GLY A 263 -9.70 13.77 6.43
N GLN A 264 -10.62 14.65 6.04
CA GLN A 264 -10.30 15.84 5.24
C GLN A 264 -9.38 16.83 5.98
N ALA A 265 -9.53 16.98 7.30
CA ALA A 265 -8.62 17.80 8.09
C ALA A 265 -7.19 17.24 8.10
N ALA A 266 -7.04 15.92 8.31
CA ALA A 266 -5.74 15.26 8.28
C ALA A 266 -5.09 15.33 6.89
N LEU A 267 -5.87 15.17 5.81
CA LEU A 267 -5.40 15.32 4.43
C LEU A 267 -4.91 16.74 4.15
N ALA A 268 -5.68 17.75 4.57
CA ALA A 268 -5.31 19.16 4.39
C ALA A 268 -4.05 19.53 5.19
N GLU A 269 -3.89 19.03 6.42
CA GLU A 269 -2.70 19.23 7.24
C GLU A 269 -1.44 18.61 6.59
N ALA A 270 -1.60 17.45 5.94
CA ALA A 270 -0.54 16.81 5.17
C ALA A 270 -0.28 17.46 3.79
N GLY A 271 -1.04 18.48 3.41
CA GLY A 271 -0.85 19.24 2.16
C GLY A 271 -1.59 18.70 0.94
N PHE A 272 -2.50 17.72 1.10
CA PHE A 272 -3.36 17.29 0.02
C PHE A 272 -4.40 18.37 -0.32
N GLY A 273 -4.72 18.49 -1.60
CA GLY A 273 -5.82 19.34 -2.07
C GLY A 273 -7.18 18.68 -1.90
N GLN A 274 -8.23 19.50 -1.97
CA GLN A 274 -9.62 19.04 -1.94
C GLN A 274 -10.00 18.31 -3.24
N PRO A 275 -10.85 17.28 -3.18
CA PRO A 275 -11.33 16.55 -4.36
C PRO A 275 -12.12 17.41 -5.37
#